data_AF-A0A2N2VI48-F1
#
_entry.id   AF-A0A2N2VI48-F1
#
_cell.length_a   1.000
_cell.length_b   1.000
_cell.length_c   1.000
_cell.angle_alpha   90.00
_cell.angle_beta   90.00
_cell.angle_gamma   90.00
#
_symmetry.space_group_name_H-M   'P 1'
#
loop_
_entity.id
_entity.type
_entity.pdbx_description
1 polymer ?
#
loop_
_entity_poly.entity_id
_entity_poly.type
_entity_poly.pdbx_seq_one_letter_code
_entity_poly.pdbx_strand_id
1 'polypeptide(L)'
;MKKPSLISTFLLTMTLSFGSRAAEEWLVISHATVINSGQEMTLEVIKPEQAAWPQALKLQLSGSGVTEELELVSENGQPTTANRRSFVLVPARKYVGVVKASLLDVDSNQFLLLAGDEAAGPVATVVESDVVHDEYALAETEGAESGASTSPRIVLAKPGDEPALSAHEPMYFVVGHDSDRGADARFQISFKYRLFDPEGIIGGFSPLLSNLYFTYTQTSLWDLGEDSSPFRDTSYRPGLFYQWAGSDKQPLPTEWRAGLEHESNGRNDADSRSIDIAYLTPVWHFDMPHSKRLTFSPKIYHYLDKHENRDIQRYRGYVDWNLRYGREDGLMWRGLYRQGTAGYASGQLDVSYPISERIFARTGSFVHLQVFSGYGETLLEYDRDRETQIRLGISIAR
;
A
#
# COMPACT_ATOMS: atom_id res chain seq x y z
N MET A 1 -10.61 -53.74 -14.46
CA MET A 1 -11.92 -53.06 -14.37
C MET A 1 -11.71 -51.71 -13.72
N LYS A 2 -11.87 -50.64 -14.50
CA LYS A 2 -11.66 -49.24 -14.12
C LYS A 2 -12.90 -48.69 -13.41
N LYS A 3 -12.73 -47.89 -12.35
CA LYS A 3 -13.77 -46.97 -11.86
C LYS A 3 -13.40 -45.56 -12.31
N PRO A 4 -14.27 -44.81 -13.01
CA PRO A 4 -14.07 -43.39 -13.23
C PRO A 4 -14.57 -42.61 -12.00
N SER A 5 -13.75 -41.69 -11.51
CA SER A 5 -14.18 -40.66 -10.55
C SER A 5 -14.83 -39.52 -11.35
N LEU A 6 -16.09 -39.23 -11.05
CA LEU A 6 -16.83 -38.09 -11.57
C LEU A 6 -16.34 -36.80 -10.91
N ILE A 7 -15.60 -35.97 -11.62
CA ILE A 7 -15.62 -34.52 -11.44
C ILE A 7 -15.78 -33.93 -12.83
N SER A 8 -17.05 -33.69 -13.18
CA SER A 8 -17.45 -33.12 -14.46
C SER A 8 -17.18 -31.63 -14.44
N THR A 9 -16.34 -31.21 -15.38
CA THR A 9 -16.13 -29.88 -15.95
C THR A 9 -17.31 -28.93 -15.78
N PHE A 10 -17.11 -27.83 -15.04
CA PHE A 10 -17.95 -26.63 -15.12
C PHE A 10 -17.15 -25.56 -15.88
N LEU A 11 -17.21 -25.60 -17.22
CA LEU A 11 -16.64 -24.57 -18.07
C LEU A 11 -17.72 -23.52 -18.34
N LEU A 12 -17.80 -22.50 -17.50
CA LEU A 12 -18.69 -21.37 -17.72
C LEU A 12 -18.05 -20.43 -18.75
N THR A 13 -18.41 -20.60 -20.03
CA THR A 13 -18.06 -19.66 -21.09
C THR A 13 -18.95 -18.42 -20.94
N MET A 14 -18.48 -17.41 -20.21
CA MET A 14 -19.20 -16.15 -20.04
C MET A 14 -18.83 -15.21 -21.19
N THR A 15 -19.67 -15.19 -22.23
CA THR A 15 -19.64 -14.17 -23.28
C THR A 15 -20.11 -12.84 -22.69
N LEU A 16 -19.18 -12.07 -22.13
CA LEU A 16 -19.44 -10.72 -21.64
C LEU A 16 -19.74 -9.78 -22.82
N SER A 17 -21.00 -9.45 -22.98
CA SER A 17 -21.45 -8.34 -23.81
C SER A 17 -21.00 -7.05 -23.13
N PHE A 18 -20.10 -6.28 -23.77
CA PHE A 18 -19.67 -4.98 -23.27
C PHE A 18 -20.79 -3.95 -23.45
N GLY A 19 -21.76 -3.97 -22.54
CA GLY A 19 -22.67 -2.85 -22.32
C GLY A 19 -21.97 -1.80 -21.46
N SER A 20 -21.42 -0.76 -22.10
CA SER A 20 -21.02 0.47 -21.41
C SER A 20 -22.26 1.11 -20.77
N ARG A 21 -22.54 0.82 -19.50
CA ARG A 21 -23.39 1.68 -18.67
C ARG A 21 -22.53 2.75 -18.01
N ALA A 22 -22.76 4.01 -18.39
CA ALA A 22 -22.19 5.19 -17.76
C ALA A 22 -22.60 5.23 -16.26
N ALA A 23 -21.77 5.82 -15.41
CA ALA A 23 -22.03 5.98 -13.99
C ALA A 23 -23.36 6.73 -13.75
N GLU A 24 -24.26 6.15 -12.95
CA GLU A 24 -25.58 6.72 -12.65
C GLU A 24 -25.55 7.71 -11.45
N GLU A 25 -24.41 7.88 -10.77
CA GLU A 25 -24.27 8.72 -9.57
C GLU A 25 -23.67 10.11 -9.86
N TRP A 26 -24.08 11.11 -9.09
CA TRP A 26 -23.52 12.46 -9.13
C TRP A 26 -22.17 12.50 -8.40
N LEU A 27 -21.22 13.28 -8.90
CA LEU A 27 -19.93 13.47 -8.23
C LEU A 27 -19.81 14.88 -7.67
N VAL A 28 -19.33 15.00 -6.43
CA VAL A 28 -18.96 16.25 -5.78
C VAL A 28 -17.47 16.23 -5.50
N ILE A 29 -16.79 17.28 -5.92
CA ILE A 29 -15.36 17.50 -5.73
C ILE A 29 -15.21 18.77 -4.90
N SER A 30 -14.53 18.65 -3.76
CA SER A 30 -14.09 19.81 -2.97
C SER A 30 -12.64 20.11 -3.30
N HIS A 31 -12.34 21.36 -3.60
CA HIS A 31 -10.95 21.83 -3.73
C HIS A 31 -10.33 22.21 -2.36
N ALA A 32 -11.16 22.26 -1.31
CA ALA A 32 -10.73 22.47 0.07
C ALA A 32 -10.73 21.15 0.86
N THR A 33 -9.71 20.96 1.70
CA THR A 33 -9.61 19.83 2.65
C THR A 33 -9.95 20.25 4.09
N VAL A 34 -10.09 21.56 4.32
CA VAL A 34 -10.37 22.18 5.61
C VAL A 34 -11.67 22.97 5.52
N ILE A 35 -12.46 22.93 6.58
CA ILE A 35 -13.70 23.69 6.71
C ILE A 35 -13.63 24.64 7.91
N ASN A 36 -13.91 25.92 7.66
CA ASN A 36 -13.96 26.96 8.66
C ASN A 36 -15.33 27.64 8.63
N SER A 37 -15.87 27.92 9.81
CA SER A 37 -17.13 28.66 9.94
C SER A 37 -16.97 30.09 9.41
N GLY A 38 -17.90 30.53 8.57
CA GLY A 38 -17.93 31.85 7.96
C GLY A 38 -16.96 32.04 6.79
N GLN A 39 -16.22 31.00 6.40
CA GLN A 39 -15.31 31.07 5.26
C GLN A 39 -15.95 30.50 4.00
N GLU A 40 -15.78 31.20 2.88
CA GLU A 40 -16.22 30.74 1.57
C GLU A 40 -15.44 29.50 1.10
N MET A 41 -16.14 28.56 0.48
CA MET A 41 -15.55 27.38 -0.13
C MET A 41 -16.24 27.04 -1.46
N THR A 42 -15.44 26.55 -2.40
CA THR A 42 -15.89 26.17 -3.75
C THR A 42 -15.95 24.66 -3.88
N LEU A 43 -17.04 24.18 -4.48
CA LEU A 43 -17.26 22.79 -4.85
C LEU A 43 -17.53 22.71 -6.34
N GLU A 44 -17.20 21.57 -6.94
CA GLU A 44 -17.66 21.22 -8.26
C GLU A 44 -18.60 20.04 -8.18
N VAL A 45 -19.67 20.10 -8.95
CA VAL A 45 -20.63 19.02 -9.09
C VAL A 45 -20.62 18.55 -10.54
N ILE A 46 -20.50 17.24 -10.74
CA ILE A 46 -20.60 16.58 -12.03
C ILE A 46 -21.86 15.71 -12.03
N LYS A 47 -22.76 15.97 -12.97
CA LYS A 47 -23.98 15.18 -13.15
C LYS A 47 -23.77 14.03 -14.13
N PRO A 48 -24.53 12.92 -14.01
CA PRO A 48 -24.63 11.90 -15.04
C PRO A 48 -25.07 12.48 -16.40
N GLU A 49 -24.66 11.85 -17.50
CA GLU A 49 -24.98 12.34 -18.86
C GLU A 49 -26.49 12.49 -19.09
N GLN A 50 -27.28 11.55 -18.56
CA GLN A 50 -28.74 11.50 -18.74
C GLN A 50 -29.54 12.27 -17.68
N ALA A 51 -28.89 12.82 -16.64
CA ALA A 51 -29.57 13.54 -15.57
C ALA A 51 -29.83 15.02 -15.96
N ALA A 52 -30.95 15.59 -15.52
CA ALA A 52 -31.21 17.02 -15.60
C ALA A 52 -30.63 17.75 -14.38
N TRP A 53 -30.23 19.02 -14.54
CA TRP A 53 -29.85 19.85 -13.40
C TRP A 53 -31.10 20.20 -12.57
N PRO A 54 -31.11 19.96 -11.24
CA PRO A 54 -32.21 20.40 -10.38
C PRO A 54 -32.20 21.92 -10.22
N GLN A 55 -33.33 22.48 -9.75
CA GLN A 55 -33.47 23.93 -9.55
C GLN A 55 -32.58 24.47 -8.43
N ALA A 56 -32.36 23.66 -7.40
CA ALA A 56 -31.46 23.92 -6.29
C ALA A 56 -30.73 22.62 -5.92
N LEU A 57 -29.47 22.73 -5.50
CA LEU A 57 -28.70 21.64 -4.91
C LEU A 57 -28.41 21.98 -3.46
N LYS A 58 -28.54 20.99 -2.58
CA LYS A 58 -28.23 21.14 -1.17
C LYS A 58 -27.13 20.19 -0.76
N LEU A 59 -26.18 20.72 0.00
CA LEU A 59 -25.12 19.99 0.66
C LEU A 59 -25.46 19.83 2.13
N GLN A 60 -25.39 18.61 2.64
CA GLN A 60 -25.44 18.33 4.07
C GLN A 60 -24.03 18.18 4.60
N LEU A 61 -23.72 18.93 5.66
CA LEU A 61 -22.50 18.82 6.46
C LEU A 61 -22.85 18.23 7.81
N SER A 62 -22.07 17.24 8.28
CA SER A 62 -22.30 16.59 9.57
C SER A 62 -20.99 16.29 10.28
N GLY A 63 -20.83 16.76 11.52
CA GLY A 63 -19.62 16.57 12.33
C GLY A 63 -19.80 17.06 13.75
N SER A 64 -19.15 16.41 14.73
CA SER A 64 -19.22 16.79 16.15
C SER A 64 -20.64 16.94 16.72
N GLY A 65 -21.58 16.08 16.28
CA GLY A 65 -22.98 16.13 16.70
C GLY A 65 -23.80 17.27 16.11
N VAL A 66 -23.23 18.06 15.19
CA VAL A 66 -23.87 19.16 14.48
C VAL A 66 -24.14 18.74 13.04
N THR A 67 -25.32 19.09 12.53
CA THR A 67 -25.68 18.93 11.12
C THR A 67 -26.14 20.28 10.57
N GLU A 68 -25.71 20.60 9.35
CA GLU A 68 -26.05 21.81 8.63
C GLU A 68 -26.39 21.47 7.18
N GLU A 69 -27.41 22.14 6.65
CA GLU A 69 -27.81 22.02 5.25
C GLU A 69 -27.58 23.37 4.57
N LEU A 70 -26.81 23.35 3.49
CA LEU A 70 -26.41 24.54 2.74
C LEU A 70 -26.88 24.41 1.30
N GLU A 71 -27.58 25.43 0.82
CA GLU A 71 -27.93 25.52 -0.59
C GLU A 71 -26.71 25.98 -1.38
N LEU A 72 -26.38 25.26 -2.45
CA LEU A 72 -25.24 25.52 -3.30
C LEU A 72 -25.57 26.65 -4.29
N VAL A 73 -24.79 27.73 -4.24
CA VAL A 73 -24.97 28.89 -5.13
C VAL A 73 -24.02 28.75 -6.31
N SER A 74 -24.54 28.83 -7.55
CA SER A 74 -23.71 28.73 -8.75
C SER A 74 -22.67 29.85 -8.79
N GLU A 75 -21.42 29.50 -9.06
CA GLU A 75 -20.33 30.47 -9.21
C GLU A 75 -20.43 31.19 -10.56
N ASN A 76 -20.43 32.53 -10.57
CA ASN A 76 -20.49 33.32 -11.79
C ASN A 76 -19.09 33.46 -12.42
N GLY A 77 -18.89 32.93 -13.64
CA GLY A 77 -17.69 33.19 -14.45
C GLY A 77 -16.67 32.06 -14.59
N GLN A 78 -16.89 30.88 -13.98
CA GLN A 78 -16.07 29.68 -14.16
C GLN A 78 -16.57 28.80 -15.33
N PRO A 79 -15.72 27.97 -15.98
CA PRO A 79 -16.11 27.18 -17.14
C PRO A 79 -17.08 26.05 -16.73
N THR A 80 -18.36 26.28 -16.92
CA THR A 80 -19.38 25.23 -16.84
C THR A 80 -19.37 24.40 -18.13
N THR A 81 -19.05 23.11 -18.06
CA THR A 81 -19.34 22.19 -19.17
C THR A 81 -20.79 21.71 -19.06
N ALA A 82 -21.30 21.02 -20.08
CA ALA A 82 -22.69 20.53 -20.08
C ALA A 82 -23.05 19.66 -18.85
N ASN A 83 -22.06 18.99 -18.25
CA ASN A 83 -22.22 18.07 -17.13
C ASN A 83 -21.48 18.49 -15.85
N ARG A 84 -20.71 19.58 -15.81
CA ARG A 84 -19.96 20.04 -14.63
C ARG A 84 -20.26 21.50 -14.32
N ARG A 85 -20.56 21.81 -13.05
CA ARG A 85 -20.78 23.18 -12.56
C ARG A 85 -20.04 23.42 -11.24
N SER A 86 -19.52 24.63 -11.07
CA SER A 86 -18.92 25.10 -9.83
C SER A 86 -19.95 25.82 -8.97
N PHE A 87 -19.88 25.60 -7.67
CA PHE A 87 -20.75 26.16 -6.65
C PHE A 87 -19.93 26.71 -5.51
N VAL A 88 -20.45 27.75 -4.88
CA VAL A 88 -19.89 28.38 -3.70
C VAL A 88 -20.84 28.16 -2.53
N LEU A 89 -20.28 27.93 -1.34
CA LEU A 89 -21.02 27.91 -0.08
C LEU A 89 -20.20 28.55 1.05
N VAL A 90 -20.90 28.92 2.12
CA VAL A 90 -20.30 29.46 3.35
C VAL A 90 -20.90 28.70 4.53
N PRO A 91 -20.13 27.83 5.21
CA PRO A 91 -20.62 27.12 6.40
C PRO A 91 -20.88 28.08 7.55
N ALA A 92 -22.10 28.14 8.07
CA ALA A 92 -22.46 29.01 9.19
C ALA A 92 -22.18 28.34 10.54
N ARG A 93 -22.12 27.01 10.61
CA ARG A 93 -21.81 26.28 11.85
C ARG A 93 -20.31 26.12 12.07
N LYS A 94 -19.93 26.09 13.35
CA LYS A 94 -18.60 25.67 13.79
C LYS A 94 -18.57 24.17 13.94
N TYR A 95 -17.50 23.55 13.47
CA TYR A 95 -17.23 22.13 13.59
C TYR A 95 -15.89 21.93 14.28
N VAL A 96 -15.70 20.75 14.88
CA VAL A 96 -14.41 20.30 15.43
C VAL A 96 -14.13 18.91 14.87
N GLY A 97 -12.91 18.63 14.44
CA GLY A 97 -12.52 17.32 13.93
C GLY A 97 -13.04 17.03 12.52
N VAL A 98 -13.53 15.81 12.28
CA VAL A 98 -13.94 15.38 10.93
C VAL A 98 -15.39 15.79 10.64
N VAL A 99 -15.60 16.40 9.48
CA VAL A 99 -16.91 16.79 8.94
C VAL A 99 -17.20 16.00 7.67
N LYS A 100 -18.31 15.26 7.65
CA LYS A 100 -18.80 14.53 6.49
C LYS A 100 -19.71 15.41 5.64
N ALA A 101 -19.49 15.41 4.33
CA ALA A 101 -20.28 16.16 3.35
C ALA A 101 -20.92 15.23 2.29
N SER A 102 -22.17 15.50 1.91
CA SER A 102 -22.89 14.80 0.84
C SER A 102 -24.05 15.63 0.27
N LEU A 103 -24.45 15.41 -0.98
CA LEU A 103 -25.69 16.02 -1.48
C LEU A 103 -26.92 15.36 -0.86
N LEU A 104 -27.96 16.16 -0.59
CA LEU A 104 -29.16 15.70 0.12
C LEU A 104 -30.24 15.16 -0.83
N ASP A 105 -30.38 15.77 -2.01
CA ASP A 105 -31.50 15.50 -2.93
C ASP A 105 -31.13 14.59 -4.11
N VAL A 106 -29.86 14.18 -4.23
CA VAL A 106 -29.36 13.30 -5.29
C VAL A 106 -28.32 12.32 -4.74
N ASP A 107 -28.33 11.10 -5.27
CA ASP A 107 -27.30 10.10 -4.94
C ASP A 107 -25.93 10.57 -5.43
N SER A 108 -24.99 10.70 -4.49
CA SER A 108 -23.65 11.22 -4.73
C SER A 108 -22.58 10.60 -3.84
N ASN A 109 -21.31 10.75 -4.22
CA ASN A 109 -20.21 10.39 -3.33
C ASN A 109 -20.21 11.26 -2.06
N GLN A 110 -19.68 10.68 -0.98
CA GLN A 110 -19.46 11.38 0.30
C GLN A 110 -17.99 11.73 0.44
N PHE A 111 -17.68 12.89 1.01
CA PHE A 111 -16.29 13.30 1.26
C PHE A 111 -16.13 13.85 2.69
N LEU A 112 -14.88 13.90 3.15
CA LEU A 112 -14.54 14.33 4.50
C LEU A 112 -13.74 15.64 4.45
N LEU A 113 -14.04 16.53 5.38
CA LEU A 113 -13.37 17.81 5.61
C LEU A 113 -12.86 17.84 7.06
N LEU A 114 -11.79 18.60 7.31
CA LEU A 114 -11.23 18.78 8.65
C LEU A 114 -11.55 20.16 9.21
N ALA A 115 -12.01 20.22 10.45
CA ALA A 115 -12.29 21.46 11.18
C ALA A 115 -11.36 21.61 12.40
N GLY A 116 -10.82 22.81 12.61
CA GLY A 116 -9.88 23.12 13.70
C GLY A 116 -10.51 23.19 15.09
N ASP A 117 -9.67 23.05 16.12
CA ASP A 117 -10.03 23.21 17.55
C ASP A 117 -9.66 24.62 18.05
N GLU A 118 -10.50 25.25 18.88
CA GLU A 118 -10.39 26.67 19.28
C GLU A 118 -9.09 26.99 20.06
N ALA A 119 -8.35 26.00 20.57
CA ALA A 119 -7.08 26.20 21.26
C ALA A 119 -5.86 26.35 20.31
N ALA A 120 -5.99 26.00 19.02
CA ALA A 120 -4.88 25.94 18.07
C ALA A 120 -4.84 27.09 17.05
N GLY A 121 -5.78 28.05 17.14
CA GLY A 121 -5.96 29.09 16.11
C GLY A 121 -6.58 28.53 14.82
N PRO A 122 -6.87 29.39 13.82
CA PRO A 122 -7.39 28.92 12.54
C PRO A 122 -6.41 27.91 11.93
N VAL A 123 -6.91 26.76 11.45
CA VAL A 123 -6.12 25.88 10.60
C VAL A 123 -5.73 26.71 9.38
N ALA A 124 -4.44 26.97 9.23
CA ALA A 124 -3.90 27.88 8.24
C ALA A 124 -4.56 27.67 6.88
N THR A 125 -5.35 28.64 6.47
CA THR A 125 -5.81 28.76 5.09
C THR A 125 -4.59 29.00 4.23
N VAL A 126 -4.38 28.13 3.24
CA VAL A 126 -3.56 28.47 2.07
C VAL A 126 -4.27 29.64 1.40
N VAL A 127 -3.95 30.85 1.83
CA VAL A 127 -4.13 32.04 1.02
C VAL A 127 -3.19 31.85 -0.15
N GLU A 128 -3.71 31.95 -1.36
CA GLU A 128 -2.91 32.04 -2.56
C GLU A 128 -2.02 33.28 -2.41
N SER A 129 -0.81 33.08 -1.88
CA SER A 129 0.17 34.13 -1.78
C SER A 129 0.93 34.14 -3.10
N ASP A 130 0.58 35.13 -3.93
CA ASP A 130 1.56 35.76 -4.80
C ASP A 130 2.83 36.02 -3.97
N VAL A 131 3.93 35.41 -4.42
CA VAL A 131 5.22 35.43 -3.75
C VAL A 131 5.80 36.83 -3.78
N VAL A 132 6.24 37.36 -2.63
CA VAL A 132 7.48 38.16 -2.56
C VAL A 132 8.22 37.84 -1.26
N HIS A 133 9.41 37.25 -1.39
CA HIS A 133 10.50 37.38 -0.42
C HIS A 133 11.16 38.73 -0.66
N ASP A 134 11.15 39.63 0.33
CA ASP A 134 12.14 40.71 0.41
C ASP A 134 13.35 40.15 1.15
N GLU A 135 14.41 39.81 0.41
CA GLU A 135 15.76 39.83 0.94
C GLU A 135 16.39 41.16 0.53
N TYR A 136 16.85 41.92 1.52
CA TYR A 136 17.44 43.23 1.36
C TYR A 136 18.67 43.20 0.45
N ALA A 137 18.55 43.78 -0.75
CA ALA A 137 19.61 44.58 -1.33
C ALA A 137 19.00 45.61 -2.31
N LEU A 138 19.37 46.87 -2.08
CA LEU A 138 18.82 48.06 -2.71
C LEU A 138 18.95 48.06 -4.24
N ALA A 139 17.82 48.41 -4.88
CA ALA A 139 17.64 49.14 -6.14
C ALA A 139 17.90 48.44 -7.50
N GLU A 140 16.78 48.32 -8.22
CA GLU A 140 16.55 48.64 -9.64
C GLU A 140 16.88 47.63 -10.76
N THR A 141 15.76 47.13 -11.33
CA THR A 141 15.40 46.93 -12.75
C THR A 141 15.88 45.72 -13.58
N GLU A 142 14.84 45.06 -14.11
CA GLU A 142 14.66 44.42 -15.43
C GLU A 142 15.25 43.02 -15.71
N GLY A 143 14.36 42.13 -16.20
CA GLY A 143 14.73 41.01 -17.08
C GLY A 143 14.14 39.64 -16.70
N ALA A 144 13.33 39.08 -17.58
CA ALA A 144 12.60 37.80 -17.48
C ALA A 144 13.49 36.53 -17.55
N GLU A 145 13.03 35.41 -16.95
CA GLU A 145 12.55 34.19 -17.66
C GLU A 145 12.47 32.92 -16.75
N SER A 146 11.31 32.25 -16.85
CA SER A 146 11.09 30.79 -16.95
C SER A 146 11.40 29.80 -15.79
N GLY A 147 10.32 29.32 -15.15
CA GLY A 147 9.88 27.91 -15.27
C GLY A 147 10.54 26.82 -14.41
N ALA A 148 9.80 26.26 -13.43
CA ALA A 148 9.96 24.86 -13.00
C ALA A 148 8.71 24.28 -12.31
N SER A 149 8.18 23.25 -12.96
CA SER A 149 7.19 22.26 -12.54
C SER A 149 7.42 21.66 -11.14
N THR A 150 6.37 21.56 -10.30
CA THR A 150 6.43 20.82 -9.03
C THR A 150 5.72 19.47 -9.16
N SER A 151 6.54 18.41 -9.03
CA SER A 151 6.18 16.99 -9.13
C SER A 151 5.36 16.50 -7.92
N PRO A 152 4.61 15.39 -8.03
CA PRO A 152 3.78 14.86 -6.95
C PRO A 152 4.62 14.49 -5.71
N ARG A 153 4.31 15.13 -4.58
CA ARG A 153 4.86 14.81 -3.26
C ARG A 153 4.16 13.59 -2.70
N ILE A 154 4.91 12.57 -2.33
CA ILE A 154 4.35 11.39 -1.69
C ILE A 154 4.40 11.57 -0.18
N VAL A 155 3.24 11.39 0.46
CA VAL A 155 3.05 11.45 1.91
C VAL A 155 3.53 10.15 2.55
N LEU A 156 4.53 10.23 3.42
CA LEU A 156 4.88 9.17 4.36
C LEU A 156 3.97 9.32 5.58
N ALA A 157 3.24 8.25 5.91
CA ALA A 157 2.37 8.20 7.09
C ALA A 157 3.18 8.48 8.36
N LYS A 158 2.68 9.36 9.23
CA LYS A 158 3.25 9.50 10.58
C LYS A 158 2.96 8.21 11.36
N PRO A 159 3.77 7.85 12.38
CA PRO A 159 3.54 6.65 13.19
C PRO A 159 2.12 6.49 13.77
N GLY A 160 1.31 7.57 13.85
CA GLY A 160 -0.09 7.51 14.29
C GLY A 160 -1.11 7.05 13.23
N ASP A 161 -0.80 7.10 11.93
CA ASP A 161 -1.79 6.82 10.87
C ASP A 161 -1.87 5.34 10.47
N GLU A 162 -0.83 4.56 10.77
CA GLU A 162 -0.81 3.12 10.50
C GLU A 162 -1.48 2.35 11.66
N PRO A 163 -2.48 1.48 11.38
CA PRO A 163 -3.14 0.69 12.41
C PRO A 163 -2.15 -0.22 13.14
N ALA A 164 -2.46 -0.54 14.40
CA ALA A 164 -1.59 -1.36 15.23
C ALA A 164 -1.25 -2.72 14.60
N LEU A 165 -2.18 -3.33 13.86
CA LEU A 165 -1.95 -4.50 13.03
C LEU A 165 -2.02 -4.10 11.55
N SER A 166 -0.95 -4.35 10.81
CA SER A 166 -0.88 -4.05 9.38
C SER A 166 -0.08 -5.11 8.61
N ALA A 167 -0.11 -5.06 7.28
CA ALA A 167 0.66 -5.97 6.43
C ALA A 167 2.18 -5.70 6.57
N HIS A 168 2.99 -6.75 6.59
CA HIS A 168 4.45 -6.64 6.67
C HIS A 168 5.14 -6.99 5.34
N GLU A 169 4.80 -8.14 4.78
CA GLU A 169 5.15 -8.58 3.44
C GLU A 169 3.88 -8.87 2.62
N PRO A 170 3.98 -9.14 1.30
CA PRO A 170 2.82 -9.47 0.49
C PRO A 170 2.09 -10.70 1.04
N MET A 171 0.77 -10.66 0.93
CA MET A 171 -0.11 -11.77 1.28
C MET A 171 -0.80 -12.25 0.03
N TYR A 172 -0.49 -13.48 -0.39
CA TYR A 172 -0.90 -14.00 -1.69
C TYR A 172 -1.22 -15.48 -1.64
N PHE A 173 -1.97 -15.94 -2.63
CA PHE A 173 -2.15 -17.33 -2.99
C PHE A 173 -1.98 -17.45 -4.49
N VAL A 174 -0.95 -18.19 -4.93
CA VAL A 174 -0.60 -18.37 -6.34
C VAL A 174 -0.48 -19.86 -6.66
N VAL A 175 -0.87 -20.23 -7.88
CA VAL A 175 -0.84 -21.61 -8.38
C VAL A 175 0.04 -21.64 -9.62
N GLY A 176 0.85 -22.68 -9.77
CA GLY A 176 1.68 -22.89 -10.93
C GLY A 176 1.85 -24.36 -11.26
N HIS A 177 2.95 -24.64 -11.95
CA HIS A 177 3.33 -25.97 -12.36
C HIS A 177 4.85 -26.12 -12.23
N ASP A 178 5.26 -27.06 -11.38
CA ASP A 178 6.63 -27.52 -11.21
C ASP A 178 6.91 -28.63 -12.24
N SER A 179 8.05 -28.57 -12.92
CA SER A 179 8.41 -29.52 -13.98
C SER A 179 8.60 -30.95 -13.47
N ASP A 180 8.96 -31.12 -12.19
CA ASP A 180 9.22 -32.41 -11.57
C ASP A 180 7.97 -33.00 -10.89
N ARG A 181 7.13 -32.16 -10.27
CA ARG A 181 6.00 -32.58 -9.40
C ARG A 181 4.61 -32.20 -9.90
N GLY A 182 4.52 -31.51 -11.02
CA GLY A 182 3.25 -31.11 -11.61
C GLY A 182 2.66 -29.86 -10.93
N ALA A 183 1.34 -29.81 -10.78
CA ALA A 183 0.67 -28.63 -10.23
C ALA A 183 1.11 -28.33 -8.80
N ASP A 184 1.38 -27.06 -8.50
CA ASP A 184 1.78 -26.61 -7.17
C ASP A 184 1.07 -25.30 -6.79
N ALA A 185 1.03 -25.01 -5.50
CA ALA A 185 0.55 -23.73 -4.99
C ALA A 185 1.49 -23.18 -3.93
N ARG A 186 1.64 -21.86 -3.91
CA ARG A 186 2.39 -21.15 -2.89
C ARG A 186 1.53 -20.05 -2.30
N PHE A 187 1.53 -19.94 -0.98
CA PHE A 187 0.84 -18.84 -0.32
C PHE A 187 1.67 -18.27 0.82
N GLN A 188 1.38 -17.01 1.14
CA GLN A 188 2.04 -16.28 2.20
C GLN A 188 1.03 -15.48 3.02
N ILE A 189 1.17 -15.53 4.34
CA ILE A 189 0.47 -14.67 5.29
C ILE A 189 1.53 -13.87 6.04
N SER A 190 1.37 -12.55 6.14
CA SER A 190 2.37 -11.70 6.74
C SER A 190 1.78 -10.45 7.37
N PHE A 191 2.09 -10.24 8.65
CA PHE A 191 1.66 -9.05 9.38
C PHE A 191 2.77 -8.52 10.29
N LYS A 192 2.64 -7.24 10.64
CA LYS A 192 3.37 -6.60 11.72
C LYS A 192 2.40 -6.01 12.72
N TYR A 193 2.79 -6.05 13.98
CA TYR A 193 2.03 -5.53 15.10
C TYR A 193 2.88 -4.52 15.87
N ARG A 194 2.40 -3.28 16.00
CA ARG A 194 3.04 -2.25 16.84
C ARG A 194 2.78 -2.59 18.30
N LEU A 195 3.85 -2.86 19.05
CA LEU A 195 3.74 -3.35 20.42
C LEU A 195 3.30 -2.27 21.41
N PHE A 196 3.65 -1.02 21.14
CA PHE A 196 3.34 0.11 22.02
C PHE A 196 2.72 1.25 21.23
N ASP A 197 1.54 1.67 21.67
CA ASP A 197 0.87 2.86 21.14
C ASP A 197 1.67 4.12 21.51
N PRO A 198 2.05 4.97 20.54
CA PRO A 198 2.68 6.26 20.81
C PRO A 198 1.89 7.14 21.80
N GLU A 199 0.56 7.04 21.78
CA GLU A 199 -0.34 7.83 22.63
C GLU A 199 -0.67 7.14 23.97
N GLY A 200 -0.23 5.88 24.14
CA GLY A 200 -0.44 5.12 25.36
C GLY A 200 0.48 5.54 26.52
N ILE A 201 0.15 5.11 27.75
CA ILE A 201 0.93 5.42 28.98
C ILE A 201 2.41 5.05 28.83
N ILE A 202 2.70 3.92 28.17
CA ILE A 202 4.08 3.45 27.93
C ILE A 202 4.76 4.25 26.82
N GLY A 203 4.04 4.61 25.74
CA GLY A 203 4.55 5.47 24.67
C GLY A 203 4.87 6.89 25.14
N GLY A 204 4.06 7.44 26.05
CA GLY A 204 4.34 8.72 26.71
C GLY A 204 5.55 8.69 27.66
N PHE A 205 5.84 7.55 28.29
CA PHE A 205 7.03 7.37 29.14
C PHE A 205 8.31 7.15 28.33
N SER A 206 8.23 6.41 27.22
CA SER A 206 9.35 6.20 26.32
C SER A 206 8.88 6.18 24.86
N PRO A 207 8.93 7.34 24.17
CA PRO A 207 8.56 7.45 22.75
C PRO A 207 9.43 6.59 21.81
N LEU A 208 10.56 6.07 22.30
CA LEU A 208 11.37 5.12 21.55
C LEU A 208 10.62 3.79 21.43
N LEU A 209 9.93 3.32 22.47
CA LEU A 209 9.27 2.00 22.45
C LEU A 209 8.16 1.89 21.40
N SER A 210 7.52 2.98 21.00
CA SER A 210 6.45 2.97 19.97
C SER A 210 6.91 2.58 18.57
N ASN A 211 8.23 2.48 18.38
CA ASN A 211 8.87 2.07 17.13
C ASN A 211 9.22 0.57 17.10
N LEU A 212 8.81 -0.20 18.11
CA LEU A 212 9.03 -1.63 18.19
C LEU A 212 7.83 -2.40 17.60
N TYR A 213 8.14 -3.28 16.66
CA TYR A 213 7.17 -4.09 15.94
C TYR A 213 7.47 -5.58 16.13
N PHE A 214 6.43 -6.34 16.41
CA PHE A 214 6.43 -7.78 16.21
C PHE A 214 6.04 -8.09 14.77
N THR A 215 6.69 -9.08 14.16
CA THR A 215 6.36 -9.56 12.82
C THR A 215 6.08 -11.05 12.84
N TYR A 216 5.24 -11.47 11.91
CA TYR A 216 5.05 -12.87 11.61
C TYR A 216 4.81 -13.01 10.11
N THR A 217 5.68 -13.76 9.44
CA THR A 217 5.44 -14.22 8.07
C THR A 217 5.43 -15.74 8.04
N GLN A 218 4.43 -16.32 7.40
CA GLN A 218 4.36 -17.75 7.12
C GLN A 218 4.27 -17.96 5.61
N THR A 219 5.12 -18.82 5.06
CA THR A 219 5.11 -19.17 3.63
C THR A 219 4.98 -20.68 3.49
N SER A 220 4.00 -21.15 2.72
CA SER A 220 3.77 -22.58 2.47
C SER A 220 3.85 -22.89 0.98
N LEU A 221 4.54 -23.97 0.64
CA LEU A 221 4.55 -24.57 -0.69
C LEU A 221 3.78 -25.89 -0.65
N TRP A 222 2.83 -26.06 -1.56
CA TRP A 222 1.83 -27.12 -1.57
C TRP A 222 1.90 -27.88 -2.89
N ASP A 223 2.26 -29.16 -2.84
CA ASP A 223 2.36 -30.01 -4.03
C ASP A 223 0.95 -30.55 -4.38
N LEU A 224 0.20 -29.80 -5.18
CA LEU A 224 -1.18 -30.15 -5.56
C LEU A 224 -1.25 -31.39 -6.46
N GLY A 225 -0.24 -31.62 -7.28
CA GLY A 225 -0.14 -32.72 -8.23
C GLY A 225 0.27 -34.07 -7.63
N GLU A 226 0.77 -34.08 -6.39
CA GLU A 226 1.23 -35.28 -5.69
C GLU A 226 0.09 -36.04 -5.00
N ASP A 227 0.32 -37.32 -4.68
CA ASP A 227 -0.69 -38.15 -4.02
C ASP A 227 -1.08 -37.59 -2.65
N SER A 228 -2.38 -37.46 -2.41
CA SER A 228 -2.97 -36.77 -1.25
C SER A 228 -2.64 -35.27 -1.11
N SER A 229 -2.03 -34.66 -2.13
CA SER A 229 -1.70 -33.23 -2.19
C SER A 229 -1.05 -32.70 -0.89
N PRO A 230 0.15 -33.14 -0.51
CA PRO A 230 0.78 -32.77 0.75
C PRO A 230 1.43 -31.37 0.69
N PHE A 231 1.53 -30.71 1.85
CA PHE A 231 2.42 -29.55 1.98
C PHE A 231 3.88 -30.01 1.87
N ARG A 232 4.59 -29.43 0.90
CA ARG A 232 6.00 -29.70 0.66
C ARG A 232 6.88 -29.08 1.72
N ASP A 233 6.65 -27.81 2.02
CA ASP A 233 7.32 -27.12 3.11
C ASP A 233 6.47 -25.96 3.63
N THR A 234 6.64 -25.61 4.90
CA THR A 234 6.06 -24.41 5.48
C THR A 234 7.10 -23.74 6.35
N SER A 235 7.45 -22.51 6.04
CA SER A 235 8.39 -21.69 6.80
C SER A 235 7.62 -20.72 7.70
N TYR A 236 7.96 -20.71 8.99
CA TYR A 236 7.43 -19.83 10.02
C TYR A 236 8.50 -18.80 10.40
N ARG A 237 8.21 -17.51 10.19
CA ARG A 237 9.15 -16.41 10.40
C ARG A 237 8.62 -15.35 11.39
N PRO A 238 8.61 -15.64 12.71
CA PRO A 238 8.38 -14.59 13.69
C PRO A 238 9.62 -13.69 13.84
N GLY A 239 9.40 -12.41 14.12
CA GLY A 239 10.48 -11.46 14.33
C GLY A 239 10.10 -10.28 15.22
N LEU A 240 11.12 -9.54 15.62
CA LEU A 240 11.01 -8.27 16.33
C LEU A 240 11.93 -7.28 15.66
N PHE A 241 11.43 -6.09 15.33
CA PHE A 241 12.27 -5.03 14.79
C PHE A 241 11.94 -3.68 15.38
N TYR A 242 12.96 -2.84 15.42
CA TYR A 242 12.88 -1.43 15.73
C TYR A 242 13.03 -0.62 14.44
N GLN A 243 12.16 0.34 14.21
CA GLN A 243 12.16 1.20 13.02
C GLN A 243 12.38 2.67 13.39
N TRP A 244 13.23 3.38 12.65
CA TRP A 244 13.44 4.80 12.88
C TRP A 244 13.66 5.55 11.58
N ALA A 245 13.35 6.85 11.62
CA ALA A 245 13.56 7.75 10.50
C ALA A 245 15.05 7.92 10.21
N GLY A 246 15.39 7.96 8.93
CA GLY A 246 16.70 8.32 8.42
C GLY A 246 16.77 9.79 8.03
N SER A 247 17.40 10.07 6.90
CA SER A 247 17.59 11.42 6.38
C SER A 247 16.85 11.59 5.05
N ASP A 248 16.16 12.71 4.88
CA ASP A 248 15.51 13.07 3.61
C ASP A 248 16.52 13.56 2.54
N LYS A 249 17.79 13.77 2.92
CA LYS A 249 18.86 14.12 2.00
C LYS A 249 19.41 12.87 1.32
N GLN A 250 19.25 12.80 0.01
CA GLN A 250 19.95 11.84 -0.84
C GLN A 250 21.47 12.08 -0.73
N PRO A 251 22.31 11.03 -0.69
CA PRO A 251 22.01 9.61 -0.94
C PRO A 251 21.71 8.77 0.32
N LEU A 252 21.41 9.40 1.46
CA LEU A 252 21.20 8.68 2.73
C LEU A 252 19.84 7.94 2.74
N PRO A 253 19.73 6.82 3.48
CA PRO A 253 18.44 6.14 3.67
C PRO A 253 17.44 7.04 4.38
N THR A 254 16.18 6.97 3.94
CA THR A 254 15.04 7.70 4.53
C THR A 254 14.47 6.99 5.75
N GLU A 255 14.68 5.68 5.85
CA GLU A 255 14.23 4.85 6.97
C GLU A 255 15.26 3.76 7.26
N TRP A 256 15.30 3.34 8.52
CA TRP A 256 16.11 2.23 8.99
C TRP A 256 15.25 1.25 9.79
N ARG A 257 15.54 -0.04 9.64
CA ARG A 257 14.99 -1.11 10.48
C ARG A 257 16.13 -1.96 11.01
N ALA A 258 16.10 -2.32 12.28
CA ALA A 258 17.01 -3.32 12.84
C ALA A 258 16.21 -4.33 13.66
N GLY A 259 16.50 -5.61 13.52
CA GLY A 259 15.68 -6.63 14.16
C GLY A 259 16.34 -7.99 14.31
N LEU A 260 15.61 -8.84 15.01
CA LEU A 260 15.87 -10.26 15.17
C LEU A 260 14.74 -11.02 14.49
N GLU A 261 15.08 -12.08 13.76
CA GLU A 261 14.10 -12.93 13.09
C GLU A 261 14.51 -14.39 13.23
N HIS A 262 13.56 -15.21 13.63
CA HIS A 262 13.68 -16.66 13.61
C HIS A 262 12.98 -17.15 12.34
N GLU A 263 13.56 -18.11 11.64
CA GLU A 263 12.89 -18.84 10.55
C GLU A 263 13.07 -20.34 10.76
N SER A 264 11.97 -21.10 10.85
CA SER A 264 12.02 -22.56 10.90
C SER A 264 10.91 -23.19 10.08
N ASN A 265 11.10 -24.44 9.66
CA ASN A 265 10.09 -25.16 8.89
C ASN A 265 9.11 -26.01 9.73
N GLY A 266 9.27 -26.00 11.06
CA GLY A 266 8.42 -26.77 11.98
C GLY A 266 8.53 -28.29 11.82
N ARG A 267 9.55 -28.80 11.14
CA ARG A 267 9.82 -30.24 11.00
C ARG A 267 10.79 -30.73 12.09
N ASN A 268 10.95 -32.04 12.19
CA ASN A 268 11.86 -32.71 13.11
C ASN A 268 12.97 -33.48 12.38
N ASP A 269 13.95 -33.94 13.15
CA ASP A 269 15.03 -34.83 12.71
C ASP A 269 15.75 -34.32 11.47
N ALA A 270 15.97 -35.19 10.47
CA ALA A 270 16.76 -34.89 9.27
C ALA A 270 16.12 -33.81 8.37
N ASP A 271 14.82 -33.58 8.49
CA ASP A 271 14.09 -32.57 7.73
C ASP A 271 13.94 -31.25 8.48
N SER A 272 14.36 -31.19 9.75
CA SER A 272 14.37 -29.95 10.53
C SER A 272 15.30 -28.94 9.90
N ARG A 273 14.82 -27.71 9.72
CA ARG A 273 15.62 -26.58 9.28
C ARG A 273 15.26 -25.36 10.10
N SER A 274 16.29 -24.62 10.51
CA SER A 274 16.12 -23.41 11.30
C SER A 274 17.28 -22.44 11.11
N ILE A 275 16.98 -21.15 11.23
CA ILE A 275 17.96 -20.08 11.35
C ILE A 275 17.44 -19.01 12.31
N ASP A 276 18.36 -18.38 13.02
CA ASP A 276 18.15 -17.12 13.71
C ASP A 276 19.04 -16.06 13.08
N ILE A 277 18.49 -14.89 12.77
CA ILE A 277 19.26 -13.78 12.19
C ILE A 277 19.09 -12.51 13.01
N ALA A 278 20.16 -11.73 13.09
CA ALA A 278 20.11 -10.30 13.38
C ALA A 278 20.28 -9.53 12.08
N TYR A 279 19.48 -8.50 11.85
CA TYR A 279 19.51 -7.77 10.59
C TYR A 279 19.40 -6.25 10.74
N LEU A 280 19.88 -5.56 9.70
CA LEU A 280 19.74 -4.12 9.46
C LEU A 280 19.21 -3.92 8.04
N THR A 281 18.23 -3.04 7.88
CA THR A 281 17.61 -2.71 6.60
C THR A 281 17.53 -1.19 6.45
N PRO A 282 18.51 -0.55 5.78
CA PRO A 282 18.29 0.79 5.25
C PRO A 282 17.24 0.74 4.13
N VAL A 283 16.40 1.76 4.08
CA VAL A 283 15.34 1.91 3.08
C VAL A 283 15.48 3.25 2.40
N TRP A 284 15.47 3.23 1.06
CA TRP A 284 15.42 4.43 0.23
C TRP A 284 14.11 4.45 -0.54
N HIS A 285 13.46 5.61 -0.56
CA HIS A 285 12.33 5.90 -1.44
C HIS A 285 12.73 6.94 -2.47
N PHE A 286 12.53 6.63 -3.75
CA PHE A 286 12.70 7.55 -4.86
C PHE A 286 11.36 7.74 -5.55
N ASP A 287 10.84 8.96 -5.43
CA ASP A 287 9.60 9.34 -6.07
C ASP A 287 9.89 9.74 -7.51
N MET A 288 9.13 9.15 -8.44
CA MET A 288 9.31 9.27 -9.88
C MET A 288 8.03 9.87 -10.50
N PRO A 289 8.13 10.46 -11.71
CA PRO A 289 6.95 10.97 -12.41
C PRO A 289 5.84 9.93 -12.57
N HIS A 290 4.60 10.39 -12.72
CA HIS A 290 3.39 9.55 -12.86
C HIS A 290 3.08 8.70 -11.60
N SER A 291 3.33 9.26 -10.41
CA SER A 291 3.05 8.62 -9.11
C SER A 291 3.75 7.28 -8.91
N LYS A 292 4.85 7.06 -9.64
CA LYS A 292 5.66 5.86 -9.48
C LYS A 292 6.62 6.07 -8.32
N ARG A 293 6.85 5.02 -7.54
CA ARG A 293 7.84 5.01 -6.48
C ARG A 293 8.77 3.82 -6.67
N LEU A 294 10.06 4.06 -6.56
CA LEU A 294 11.08 3.03 -6.38
C LEU A 294 11.43 2.96 -4.90
N THR A 295 11.37 1.79 -4.30
CA THR A 295 11.85 1.51 -2.96
C THR A 295 12.97 0.48 -3.04
N PHE A 296 14.12 0.83 -2.49
CA PHE A 296 15.25 -0.07 -2.36
C PHE A 296 15.52 -0.34 -0.89
N SER A 297 15.61 -1.61 -0.50
CA SER A 297 15.66 -2.01 0.91
C SER A 297 16.48 -3.29 1.11
N PRO A 298 17.82 -3.25 0.97
CA PRO A 298 18.66 -4.40 1.25
C PRO A 298 18.55 -4.78 2.73
N LYS A 299 18.15 -6.03 3.01
CA LYS A 299 18.18 -6.60 4.37
C LYS A 299 19.52 -7.28 4.54
N ILE A 300 20.40 -6.65 5.29
CA ILE A 300 21.75 -7.15 5.60
C ILE A 300 21.67 -7.89 6.93
N TYR A 301 22.15 -9.12 7.00
CA TYR A 301 21.98 -9.93 8.19
C TYR A 301 23.18 -10.80 8.55
N HIS A 302 23.23 -11.18 9.82
CA HIS A 302 24.17 -12.13 10.37
C HIS A 302 23.39 -13.31 10.97
N TYR A 303 23.84 -14.53 10.70
CA TYR A 303 23.26 -15.74 11.29
C TYR A 303 23.75 -15.88 12.73
N LEU A 304 22.83 -15.77 13.68
CA LEU A 304 23.05 -16.04 15.09
C LEU A 304 23.02 -17.54 15.37
N ASP A 305 22.08 -18.25 14.73
CA ASP A 305 22.00 -19.71 14.73
C ASP A 305 21.64 -20.23 13.32
N LYS A 306 22.16 -21.41 13.01
CA LYS A 306 21.94 -22.16 11.76
C LYS A 306 22.36 -23.62 11.90
N HIS A 307 22.27 -24.20 13.10
CA HIS A 307 22.85 -25.51 13.39
C HIS A 307 22.31 -26.64 12.50
N GLU A 308 21.03 -26.61 12.11
CA GLU A 308 20.38 -27.60 11.24
C GLU A 308 20.79 -27.49 9.77
N ASN A 309 21.31 -26.33 9.35
CA ASN A 309 21.67 -26.00 7.98
C ASN A 309 22.90 -25.08 7.97
N ARG A 310 24.02 -25.63 8.44
CA ARG A 310 25.26 -24.89 8.75
C ARG A 310 25.86 -24.14 7.55
N ASP A 311 25.54 -24.58 6.35
CA ASP A 311 26.08 -24.05 5.11
C ASP A 311 25.08 -23.21 4.32
N ILE A 312 23.93 -22.84 4.90
CA ILE A 312 22.89 -22.01 4.27
C ILE A 312 23.40 -20.70 3.66
N GLN A 313 24.43 -20.08 4.24
CA GLN A 313 25.08 -18.88 3.70
C GLN A 313 25.70 -19.10 2.31
N ARG A 314 26.07 -20.34 1.96
CA ARG A 314 26.58 -20.67 0.63
C ARG A 314 25.53 -20.40 -0.45
N TYR A 315 24.25 -20.49 -0.09
CA TYR A 315 23.09 -20.39 -0.96
C TYR A 315 22.37 -19.05 -0.83
N ARG A 316 22.04 -18.62 0.40
CA ARG A 316 21.29 -17.37 0.66
C ARG A 316 22.18 -16.14 0.83
N GLY A 317 23.44 -16.31 1.21
CA GLY A 317 24.35 -15.20 1.48
C GLY A 317 24.04 -14.49 2.79
N TYR A 318 24.32 -13.19 2.83
CA TYR A 318 24.16 -12.31 3.99
C TYR A 318 23.33 -11.05 3.69
N VAL A 319 22.80 -10.95 2.46
CA VAL A 319 22.02 -9.80 2.02
C VAL A 319 20.87 -10.28 1.13
N ASP A 320 19.66 -9.89 1.52
CA ASP A 320 18.49 -9.95 0.67
C ASP A 320 18.30 -8.60 -0.01
N TRP A 321 18.54 -8.55 -1.32
CA TRP A 321 18.38 -7.33 -2.11
C TRP A 321 16.91 -7.19 -2.51
N ASN A 322 16.18 -6.31 -1.81
CA ASN A 322 14.76 -6.07 -2.09
C ASN A 322 14.58 -4.77 -2.88
N LEU A 323 13.79 -4.86 -3.94
CA LEU A 323 13.37 -3.75 -4.78
C LEU A 323 11.85 -3.76 -4.93
N ARG A 324 11.21 -2.59 -4.86
CA ARG A 324 9.77 -2.43 -5.16
C ARG A 324 9.61 -1.22 -6.07
N TYR A 325 8.91 -1.38 -7.18
CA TYR A 325 8.76 -0.33 -8.19
C TYR A 325 7.35 -0.32 -8.77
N GLY A 326 6.70 0.83 -8.78
CA GLY A 326 5.41 0.98 -9.45
C GLY A 326 4.49 1.96 -8.76
N ARG A 327 3.18 1.74 -8.92
CA ARG A 327 2.13 2.58 -8.35
C ARG A 327 1.26 1.80 -7.36
N GLU A 328 0.92 2.42 -6.24
CA GLU A 328 0.02 1.83 -5.23
C GLU A 328 -1.41 1.59 -5.75
N ASP A 329 -1.84 2.35 -6.76
CA ASP A 329 -3.14 2.22 -7.43
C ASP A 329 -3.05 1.55 -8.80
N GLY A 330 -1.89 0.96 -9.14
CA GLY A 330 -1.65 0.39 -10.47
C GLY A 330 -0.69 -0.78 -10.46
N LEU A 331 0.07 -0.92 -11.55
CA LEU A 331 1.05 -1.98 -11.69
C LEU A 331 2.19 -1.81 -10.68
N MET A 332 2.52 -2.89 -9.98
CA MET A 332 3.60 -2.94 -9.00
C MET A 332 4.48 -4.16 -9.21
N TRP A 333 5.78 -3.91 -9.22
CA TRP A 333 6.85 -4.90 -9.30
C TRP A 333 7.55 -5.00 -7.95
N ARG A 334 7.86 -6.22 -7.53
CA ARG A 334 8.71 -6.49 -6.37
C ARG A 334 9.75 -7.53 -6.76
N GLY A 335 11.02 -7.23 -6.50
CA GLY A 335 12.15 -8.09 -6.76
C GLY A 335 12.85 -8.46 -5.46
N LEU A 336 13.22 -9.72 -5.32
CA LEU A 336 14.14 -10.23 -4.31
C LEU A 336 15.30 -10.92 -5.03
N TYR A 337 16.52 -10.55 -4.68
CA TYR A 337 17.73 -11.25 -5.13
C TYR A 337 18.60 -11.65 -3.94
N ARG A 338 19.13 -12.87 -3.99
CA ARG A 338 20.08 -13.40 -3.00
C ARG A 338 21.32 -13.94 -3.71
N GLN A 339 22.48 -13.61 -3.17
CA GLN A 339 23.77 -14.08 -3.63
C GLN A 339 24.47 -14.85 -2.51
N GLY A 340 24.59 -16.15 -2.68
CA GLY A 340 25.29 -17.05 -1.77
C GLY A 340 26.81 -16.92 -1.85
N THR A 341 27.49 -17.24 -0.74
CA THR A 341 28.96 -17.12 -0.63
C THR A 341 29.72 -18.12 -1.50
N ALA A 342 29.06 -19.17 -1.98
CA ALA A 342 29.66 -20.18 -2.86
C ALA A 342 29.31 -19.97 -4.35
N GLY A 343 28.72 -18.82 -4.70
CA GLY A 343 28.32 -18.49 -6.07
C GLY A 343 26.91 -18.91 -6.45
N TYR A 344 26.19 -19.65 -5.60
CA TYR A 344 24.76 -19.94 -5.77
C TYR A 344 23.95 -18.65 -5.65
N ALA A 345 22.84 -18.55 -6.37
CA ALA A 345 21.99 -17.38 -6.39
C ALA A 345 20.51 -17.75 -6.55
N SER A 346 19.64 -16.82 -6.19
CA SER A 346 18.20 -16.95 -6.40
C SER A 346 17.55 -15.60 -6.65
N GLY A 347 16.53 -15.59 -7.48
CA GLY A 347 15.70 -14.42 -7.76
C GLY A 347 14.22 -14.73 -7.65
N GLN A 348 13.46 -13.79 -7.10
CA GLN A 348 12.00 -13.78 -7.16
C GLN A 348 11.52 -12.45 -7.72
N LEU A 349 10.58 -12.50 -8.66
CA LEU A 349 9.89 -11.34 -9.22
C LEU A 349 8.39 -11.53 -9.03
N ASP A 350 7.78 -10.62 -8.30
CA ASP A 350 6.34 -10.53 -8.13
C ASP A 350 5.80 -9.32 -8.89
N VAL A 351 4.71 -9.52 -9.64
CA VAL A 351 4.01 -8.49 -10.38
C VAL A 351 2.56 -8.50 -9.94
N SER A 352 2.05 -7.35 -9.49
CA SER A 352 0.67 -7.23 -9.06
C SER A 352 -0.05 -6.04 -9.70
N TYR A 353 -1.34 -6.22 -9.95
CA TYR A 353 -2.21 -5.18 -10.50
C TYR A 353 -3.57 -5.21 -9.80
N PRO A 354 -4.10 -4.06 -9.36
CA PRO A 354 -5.36 -4.01 -8.63
C PRO A 354 -6.52 -4.41 -9.54
N ILE A 355 -7.37 -5.30 -9.03
CA ILE A 355 -8.62 -5.66 -9.68
C ILE A 355 -9.70 -4.83 -8.99
N SER A 356 -9.88 -3.58 -9.40
CA SER A 356 -10.79 -2.66 -8.70
C SER A 356 -12.29 -2.94 -8.95
N GLU A 357 -13.03 -2.81 -7.85
CA GLU A 357 -14.47 -2.60 -7.63
C GLU A 357 -15.54 -3.48 -8.30
N ARG A 358 -15.41 -3.90 -9.56
CA ARG A 358 -16.55 -4.52 -10.29
C ARG A 358 -16.83 -6.00 -9.98
N ILE A 359 -15.85 -6.74 -9.48
CA ILE A 359 -15.97 -8.20 -9.23
C ILE A 359 -15.99 -8.51 -7.72
N PHE A 360 -15.23 -7.75 -6.92
CA PHE A 360 -15.13 -7.98 -5.48
C PHE A 360 -15.44 -6.75 -4.60
N ALA A 361 -15.76 -5.58 -5.18
CA ALA A 361 -16.27 -4.31 -4.61
C ALA A 361 -15.76 -3.76 -3.25
N ARG A 362 -14.97 -4.52 -2.48
CA ARG A 362 -14.70 -4.31 -1.06
C ARG A 362 -13.42 -4.99 -0.55
N THR A 363 -12.74 -5.83 -1.34
CA THR A 363 -11.65 -6.68 -0.81
C THR A 363 -10.23 -6.20 -1.08
N GLY A 364 -10.01 -5.13 -1.85
CA GLY A 364 -8.66 -4.60 -2.11
C GLY A 364 -7.69 -5.63 -2.70
N SER A 365 -8.18 -6.51 -3.59
CA SER A 365 -7.40 -7.63 -4.12
C SER A 365 -6.68 -7.30 -5.43
N PHE A 366 -5.57 -8.00 -5.69
CA PHE A 366 -4.72 -7.81 -6.85
C PHE A 366 -4.55 -9.13 -7.62
N VAL A 367 -4.48 -9.09 -8.96
CA VAL A 367 -3.89 -10.21 -9.71
C VAL A 367 -2.41 -10.24 -9.33
N HIS A 368 -1.86 -11.43 -9.09
CA HIS A 368 -0.48 -11.62 -8.68
C HIS A 368 0.19 -12.67 -9.56
N LEU A 369 1.22 -12.27 -10.29
CA LEU A 369 2.15 -13.15 -10.99
C LEU A 369 3.45 -13.24 -10.20
N GLN A 370 3.95 -14.44 -9.98
CA GLN A 370 5.22 -14.70 -9.31
C GLN A 370 6.11 -15.55 -10.21
N VAL A 371 7.37 -15.14 -10.33
CA VAL A 371 8.42 -15.88 -11.03
C VAL A 371 9.56 -16.10 -10.06
N PHE A 372 9.96 -17.34 -9.83
CA PHE A 372 11.08 -17.71 -8.97
C PHE A 372 12.09 -18.56 -9.76
N SER A 373 13.39 -18.38 -9.50
CA SER A 373 14.44 -19.25 -10.05
C SER A 373 15.67 -19.27 -9.14
N GLY A 374 16.32 -20.43 -9.05
CA GLY A 374 17.54 -20.63 -8.28
C GLY A 374 17.33 -21.40 -6.98
N TYR A 375 18.21 -21.17 -6.00
CA TYR A 375 18.26 -21.91 -4.75
C TYR A 375 17.36 -21.30 -3.65
N GLY A 376 17.02 -22.05 -2.60
CA GLY A 376 16.44 -21.41 -1.41
C GLY A 376 14.96 -21.03 -1.49
N GLU A 377 14.18 -21.63 -2.41
CA GLU A 377 12.73 -21.38 -2.53
C GLU A 377 11.96 -21.69 -1.23
N THR A 378 12.38 -22.79 -0.61
CA THR A 378 11.91 -23.28 0.68
C THR A 378 13.11 -23.42 1.62
N LEU A 379 12.85 -23.54 2.91
CA LEU A 379 13.92 -23.76 3.88
C LEU A 379 14.36 -25.24 3.87
N LEU A 380 13.41 -26.17 3.69
CA LEU A 380 13.69 -27.61 3.57
C LEU A 380 14.71 -27.92 2.47
N GLU A 381 14.56 -27.27 1.32
CA GLU A 381 15.36 -27.52 0.12
C GLU A 381 16.24 -26.31 -0.23
N TYR A 382 16.82 -25.67 0.80
CA TYR A 382 17.61 -24.46 0.60
C TYR A 382 18.83 -24.65 -0.31
N ASP A 383 19.32 -25.88 -0.39
CA ASP A 383 20.49 -26.33 -1.13
C ASP A 383 20.17 -26.93 -2.50
N ARG A 384 18.90 -26.91 -2.92
CA ARG A 384 18.46 -27.40 -4.23
C ARG A 384 18.22 -26.26 -5.20
N ASP A 385 18.73 -26.42 -6.42
CA ASP A 385 18.44 -25.52 -7.52
C ASP A 385 17.03 -25.78 -8.05
N ARG A 386 16.33 -24.70 -8.42
CA ARG A 386 15.01 -24.75 -9.04
C ARG A 386 15.07 -24.07 -10.40
N GLU A 387 14.60 -24.80 -11.40
CA GLU A 387 14.23 -24.18 -12.67
C GLU A 387 13.17 -23.10 -12.45
N THR A 388 13.00 -22.24 -13.44
CA THR A 388 12.07 -21.11 -13.35
C THR A 388 10.64 -21.57 -13.08
N GLN A 389 10.12 -21.24 -11.89
CA GLN A 389 8.75 -21.48 -11.47
C GLN A 389 7.91 -20.24 -11.78
N ILE A 390 6.78 -20.43 -12.46
CA ILE A 390 5.83 -19.35 -12.77
C ILE A 390 4.49 -19.68 -12.13
N ARG A 391 4.00 -18.80 -11.26
CA ARG A 391 2.75 -18.97 -10.53
C ARG A 391 1.86 -17.75 -10.70
N LEU A 392 0.55 -17.97 -10.85
CA LEU A 392 -0.45 -16.93 -11.01
C LEU A 392 -1.54 -17.10 -9.95
N GLY A 393 -2.03 -15.99 -9.41
CA GLY A 393 -3.14 -16.01 -8.48
C GLY A 393 -3.53 -14.63 -8.00
N ILE A 394 -3.83 -14.53 -6.71
CA ILE A 394 -4.34 -13.31 -6.09
C ILE A 394 -3.49 -12.89 -4.90
N SER A 395 -3.43 -11.59 -4.64
CA SER A 395 -2.94 -11.04 -3.38
C SER A 395 -3.94 -10.08 -2.75
N ILE A 396 -3.86 -9.94 -1.44
CA ILE A 396 -4.69 -9.05 -0.61
C ILE A 396 -3.87 -7.97 0.08
N ALA A 397 -2.54 -8.09 0.04
CA ALA A 397 -1.57 -7.06 0.44
C ALA A 397 -0.30 -7.21 -0.41
N ARG A 398 0.38 -6.10 -0.75
CA ARG A 398 1.48 -6.07 -1.73
C ARG A 398 2.62 -5.09 -1.44
#